data_AF-A0A286XX16-F1
#
_entry.id   AF-A0A286XX16-F1
#
_cell.length_a   1.000
_cell.length_b   1.000
_cell.length_c   1.000
_cell.angle_alpha   90.00
_cell.angle_beta   90.00
_cell.angle_gamma   90.00
#
_symmetry.space_group_name_H-M   'P 1'
#
loop_
_entity.id
_entity.type
_entity.pdbx_description
1 polymer ?
#
loop_
_entity_poly.entity_id
_entity_poly.type
_entity_poly.pdbx_seq_one_letter_code
_entity_poly.pdbx_strand_id
1 'polypeptide(L)'
;MVALDLFLTNQFSEALSYLKPRTKESMYHSLTYATILEMQAMMTFDPQDILLAGNMMKEAQSLCQRHRRKSSVTDSFSNLVHRSTMDQFTEEEIHAEVCYAECLLQRAALTFLQDENMVSFIKGGIKVRNSYQTYKE
;
A
#
# COMPACT_ATOMS: atom_id res chain seq x y z
N MET A 1 11.95 -13.03 5.55
CA MET A 1 11.10 -14.25 5.54
C MET A 1 10.49 -14.58 6.90
N VAL A 2 11.11 -14.23 8.04
CA VAL A 2 10.59 -14.56 9.39
C VAL A 2 9.14 -14.12 9.63
N ALA A 3 8.80 -12.85 9.35
CA ALA A 3 7.41 -12.37 9.55
C ALA A 3 6.37 -13.13 8.72
N LEU A 4 6.73 -13.52 7.49
CA LEU A 4 5.85 -14.30 6.61
C LEU A 4 5.69 -15.72 7.14
N ASP A 5 6.77 -16.35 7.61
CA ASP A 5 6.72 -17.68 8.22
C ASP A 5 5.84 -17.69 9.48
N LEU A 6 6.01 -16.71 10.36
CA LEU A 6 5.15 -16.51 11.53
C LEU A 6 3.67 -16.33 11.11
N PHE A 7 3.42 -15.50 10.10
CA PHE A 7 2.07 -15.32 9.56
C PHE A 7 1.47 -16.63 9.01
N LEU A 8 2.21 -17.36 8.17
CA LEU A 8 1.74 -18.61 7.54
C LEU A 8 1.59 -19.76 8.54
N THR A 9 2.27 -19.69 9.69
CA THR A 9 2.10 -20.63 10.81
C THR A 9 1.08 -20.15 11.86
N ASN A 10 0.25 -19.15 11.52
CA ASN A 10 -0.80 -18.56 12.37
C ASN A 10 -0.30 -17.89 13.65
N GLN A 11 1.00 -17.56 13.73
CA GLN A 11 1.61 -16.77 14.81
C GLN A 11 1.49 -15.27 14.48
N PHE A 12 0.25 -14.78 14.38
CA PHE A 12 -0.04 -13.41 13.92
C PHE A 12 0.48 -12.33 14.88
N SER A 13 0.36 -12.56 16.19
CA SER A 13 0.83 -11.60 17.21
C SER A 13 2.35 -11.45 17.19
N GLU A 14 3.06 -12.54 16.97
CA GLU A 14 4.51 -12.58 16.81
C GLU A 14 4.93 -11.92 15.50
N ALA A 15 4.23 -12.20 14.40
CA ALA A 15 4.47 -11.56 13.10
C ALA A 15 4.32 -10.03 13.20
N LEU A 16 3.23 -9.54 13.80
CA LEU A 16 3.00 -8.12 14.02
C LEU A 16 4.07 -7.51 14.94
N SER A 17 4.41 -8.19 16.03
CA SER A 17 5.45 -7.73 16.97
C SER A 17 6.83 -7.64 16.32
N TYR A 18 7.15 -8.58 15.42
CA TYR A 18 8.39 -8.57 14.65
C TYR A 18 8.45 -7.40 13.65
N LEU A 19 7.33 -7.08 13.00
CA LEU A 19 7.26 -6.03 11.98
C LEU A 19 7.21 -4.62 12.58
N LYS A 20 6.54 -4.46 13.72
CA LYS A 20 6.21 -3.17 14.35
C LYS A 20 7.39 -2.19 14.51
N PRO A 21 8.62 -2.61 14.89
CA PRO A 21 9.73 -1.69 15.09
C PRO A 21 10.15 -0.93 13.82
N ARG A 22 9.91 -1.48 12.63
CA ARG A 22 10.42 -0.94 11.36
C ARG A 22 9.33 -0.34 10.46
N THR A 23 8.10 -0.25 10.94
CA THR A 23 6.96 0.27 10.16
C THR A 23 7.14 1.71 9.72
N LYS A 24 7.95 2.52 10.43
CA LYS A 24 8.20 3.92 10.06
C LYS A 24 9.37 4.12 9.10
N GLU A 25 10.20 3.10 8.90
CA GLU A 25 11.48 3.19 8.19
C GLU A 25 11.50 2.37 6.90
N SER A 26 10.71 1.30 6.83
CA SER A 26 10.73 0.37 5.71
C SER A 26 9.33 0.19 5.13
N MET A 27 9.17 0.53 3.85
CA MET A 27 7.93 0.35 3.12
C MET A 27 7.43 -1.10 3.18
N TYR A 28 8.33 -2.09 3.10
CA TYR A 28 7.96 -3.51 3.21
C TYR A 28 7.36 -3.83 4.58
N HIS A 29 8.01 -3.41 5.67
CA HIS A 29 7.52 -3.71 7.01
C HIS A 29 6.21 -2.98 7.29
N SER A 30 6.08 -1.73 6.83
CA SER A 30 4.85 -0.95 6.97
C SER A 30 3.69 -1.57 6.21
N LEU A 31 3.91 -1.94 4.94
CA LEU A 31 2.89 -2.56 4.10
C LEU A 31 2.48 -3.91 4.69
N THR A 32 3.42 -4.82 4.96
CA THR A 32 3.10 -6.14 5.51
C THR A 32 2.37 -6.03 6.85
N TYR A 33 2.79 -5.14 7.75
CA TYR A 33 2.11 -4.93 9.03
C TYR A 33 0.66 -4.46 8.82
N ALA A 34 0.45 -3.50 7.92
CA ALA A 34 -0.88 -2.99 7.59
C ALA A 34 -1.76 -4.06 6.91
N THR A 35 -1.20 -4.87 6.02
CA THR A 35 -1.90 -5.97 5.34
C THR A 35 -2.38 -7.04 6.32
N ILE A 36 -1.57 -7.41 7.32
CA ILE A 36 -1.99 -8.38 8.35
C ILE A 36 -3.16 -7.82 9.17
N LEU A 37 -3.10 -6.54 9.55
CA LEU A 37 -4.21 -5.88 10.27
C LEU A 37 -5.47 -5.76 9.41
N GLU A 38 -5.33 -5.53 8.11
CA GLU A 38 -6.45 -5.52 7.19
C GLU A 38 -7.11 -6.90 7.06
N MET A 39 -6.32 -7.98 7.01
CA MET A 39 -6.87 -9.35 7.07
C MET A 39 -7.64 -9.58 8.36
N GLN A 40 -7.12 -9.12 9.50
CA GLN A 40 -7.85 -9.17 10.76
C GLN A 40 -9.18 -8.41 10.64
N ALA A 41 -9.16 -7.15 10.17
CA ALA A 41 -10.37 -6.35 9.99
C ALA A 41 -11.40 -7.00 9.05
N MET A 42 -10.96 -7.62 7.95
CA MET A 42 -11.82 -8.36 7.02
C MET A 42 -12.44 -9.62 7.64
N MET A 43 -11.75 -10.27 8.58
CA MET A 43 -12.24 -11.49 9.22
C MET A 43 -13.13 -11.19 10.43
N THR A 44 -12.81 -10.16 11.22
CA THR A 44 -13.54 -9.82 12.44
C THR A 44 -14.74 -8.92 12.16
N PHE A 45 -14.68 -8.10 11.10
CA PHE A 45 -15.61 -7.00 10.86
C PHE A 45 -15.74 -6.05 12.06
N ASP A 46 -14.75 -6.02 12.96
CA ASP A 46 -14.76 -5.14 14.11
C ASP A 46 -14.46 -3.68 13.66
N PRO A 47 -15.30 -2.69 14.02
CA PRO A 47 -15.08 -1.31 13.61
C PRO A 47 -13.73 -0.73 14.07
N GLN A 48 -13.19 -1.15 15.21
CA GLN A 48 -11.88 -0.73 15.71
C GLN A 48 -10.75 -1.32 14.87
N ASP A 49 -10.87 -2.60 14.49
CA ASP A 49 -9.91 -3.26 13.61
C ASP A 49 -9.90 -2.60 12.22
N ILE A 50 -11.07 -2.31 11.66
CA ILE A 50 -11.22 -1.62 10.37
C ILE A 50 -10.59 -0.22 10.41
N LEU A 51 -10.81 0.53 11.50
CA LEU A 51 -10.24 1.86 11.68
C LEU A 51 -8.71 1.80 11.80
N LEU A 52 -8.20 0.85 12.60
CA LEU A 52 -6.77 0.65 12.81
C LEU A 52 -6.08 0.25 11.49
N ALA A 53 -6.61 -0.74 10.78
CA ALA A 53 -6.10 -1.17 9.49
C ALA A 53 -6.07 -0.01 8.48
N GLY A 54 -7.17 0.76 8.39
CA GLY A 54 -7.25 1.93 7.50
C GLY A 54 -6.21 3.01 7.80
N ASN A 55 -5.95 3.28 9.08
CA ASN A 55 -4.92 4.22 9.51
C ASN A 55 -3.51 3.72 9.18
N MET A 56 -3.21 2.46 9.53
CA MET A 56 -1.90 1.88 9.26
C MET A 56 -1.60 1.78 7.77
N MET A 57 -2.60 1.45 6.95
CA MET A 57 -2.46 1.41 5.50
C MET A 57 -2.22 2.80 4.90
N LYS A 58 -2.85 3.84 5.46
CA LYS A 58 -2.61 5.23 5.06
C LYS A 58 -1.18 5.68 5.41
N GLU A 59 -0.67 5.27 6.57
CA GLU A 59 0.73 5.53 6.96
C GLU A 59 1.71 4.81 6.03
N ALA A 60 1.46 3.52 5.74
CA ALA A 60 2.27 2.73 4.79
C ALA A 60 2.29 3.38 3.39
N GLN A 61 1.14 3.81 2.90
CA GLN A 61 1.04 4.53 1.63
C GLN A 61 1.85 5.82 1.64
N SER A 62 1.78 6.61 2.73
CA SER A 62 2.55 7.85 2.85
C SER A 62 4.05 7.58 2.89
N LEU A 63 4.48 6.48 3.52
CA LEU A 63 5.88 6.06 3.52
C LEU A 63 6.32 5.72 2.09
N CYS A 64 5.59 4.85 1.38
CA CYS A 64 5.89 4.50 -0.01
C CYS A 64 6.01 5.76 -0.90
N GLN A 65 5.08 6.70 -0.76
CA GLN A 65 5.09 7.97 -1.52
C GLN A 65 6.38 8.80 -1.33
N ARG A 66 7.08 8.68 -0.20
CA ARG A 66 8.34 9.39 0.04
C ARG A 66 9.52 8.76 -0.72
N HIS A 67 9.48 7.45 -0.93
CA HIS A 67 10.49 6.68 -1.66
C HIS A 67 10.20 6.58 -3.17
N ARG A 68 8.96 6.88 -3.59
CA ARG A 68 8.61 6.99 -5.00
C ARG A 68 9.38 8.12 -5.69
N ARG A 69 9.68 7.94 -6.98
CA ARG A 69 10.30 8.97 -7.80
C ARG A 69 9.45 10.24 -7.77
N LYS A 70 10.06 11.35 -7.36
CA LYS A 70 9.42 12.67 -7.44
C LYS A 70 9.52 13.12 -8.89
N SER A 71 8.42 13.02 -9.65
CA SER A 71 8.34 13.65 -10.96
C SER A 71 8.56 15.16 -10.77
N SER A 72 9.73 15.65 -11.16
CA SER A 72 9.97 17.08 -11.23
C SER A 72 9.13 17.62 -12.39
N VAL A 73 8.59 18.83 -12.27
CA VAL A 73 7.76 19.48 -13.31
C VAL A 73 8.51 19.55 -14.66
N THR A 74 9.84 19.45 -14.64
CA THR A 74 10.73 19.33 -15.81
C THR A 74 10.70 17.96 -16.51
N ASP A 75 10.44 16.87 -15.78
CA ASP A 75 10.41 15.50 -16.33
C ASP A 75 9.17 15.29 -17.21
N SER A 76 8.05 15.93 -16.86
CA SER A 76 6.80 15.91 -17.61
C SER A 76 6.92 16.43 -19.05
N PHE A 77 7.86 17.35 -19.32
CA PHE A 77 8.13 17.83 -20.68
C PHE A 77 9.00 16.86 -21.49
N SER A 78 9.91 16.13 -20.85
CA SER A 78 10.78 15.16 -21.51
C SER A 78 10.08 13.85 -21.90
N ASN A 79 9.11 13.41 -21.09
CA ASN A 79 8.33 12.18 -21.31
C ASN A 79 7.34 12.28 -22.50
N LEU A 80 7.04 13.49 -22.97
CA LEU A 80 6.22 13.70 -24.17
C LEU A 80 7.01 13.42 -25.47
N VAL A 81 8.34 13.42 -25.41
CA VAL A 81 9.22 13.31 -26.59
C VAL A 81 9.97 11.97 -26.62
N HIS A 82 10.22 11.33 -25.48
CA HIS A 82 10.96 10.06 -25.43
C HIS A 82 10.24 8.99 -24.61
N ARG A 83 9.76 7.96 -25.30
CA ARG A 83 9.03 6.81 -24.77
C ARG A 83 10.01 5.74 -24.24
N SER A 84 10.91 6.13 -23.33
CA SER A 84 11.92 5.23 -22.73
C SER A 84 11.99 5.40 -21.21
N THR A 85 10.83 5.42 -20.54
CA THR A 85 10.71 5.86 -19.14
C THR A 85 11.13 4.81 -18.10
N MET A 86 11.32 3.54 -18.46
CA MET A 86 11.70 2.49 -17.52
C MET A 86 13.20 2.46 -17.17
N ASP A 87 14.09 2.92 -18.05
CA ASP A 87 15.55 2.85 -17.85
C ASP A 87 16.11 3.81 -16.77
N GLN A 88 15.24 4.52 -16.05
CA GLN A 88 15.62 5.58 -15.10
C GLN A 88 15.19 5.33 -13.65
N PHE A 89 14.51 4.22 -13.35
CA PHE A 89 14.14 3.91 -11.97
C PHE A 89 15.25 3.15 -11.25
N THR A 90 15.52 3.55 -10.02
CA THR A 90 16.24 2.68 -9.09
C THR A 90 15.35 1.53 -8.65
N GLU A 91 15.96 0.40 -8.26
CA GLU A 91 15.24 -0.75 -7.73
C GLU A 91 14.32 -0.38 -6.55
N GLU A 92 14.79 0.51 -5.66
CA GLU A 92 13.99 1.00 -4.54
C GLU A 92 12.77 1.80 -4.98
N GLU A 93 12.89 2.64 -6.01
CA GLU A 93 11.75 3.40 -6.53
C GLU A 93 10.71 2.48 -7.18
N ILE A 94 11.13 1.43 -7.90
CA ILE A 94 10.20 0.43 -8.45
C ILE A 94 9.45 -0.26 -7.32
N HIS A 95 10.16 -0.69 -6.27
CA HIS A 95 9.53 -1.30 -5.11
C HIS A 95 8.56 -0.34 -4.41
N ALA A 96 8.88 0.96 -4.35
CA ALA A 96 8.00 1.98 -3.79
C ALA A 96 6.74 2.20 -4.65
N GLU A 97 6.85 2.18 -5.98
CA GLU A 97 5.69 2.23 -6.89
C GLU A 97 4.76 1.03 -6.66
N VAL A 98 5.32 -0.19 -6.61
CA VAL A 98 4.55 -1.43 -6.37
C VAL A 98 3.91 -1.44 -4.99
N CYS A 99 4.66 -1.11 -3.93
CA CYS A 99 4.11 -1.06 -2.57
C CYS A 99 3.01 0.00 -2.43
N TYR A 100 3.15 1.13 -3.12
CA TYR A 100 2.13 2.17 -3.16
C TYR A 100 0.85 1.70 -3.89
N ALA A 101 1.00 1.01 -5.02
CA ALA A 101 -0.12 0.43 -5.76
C ALA A 101 -0.87 -0.61 -4.92
N GLU A 102 -0.14 -1.42 -4.15
CA GLU A 102 -0.75 -2.41 -3.24
C GLU A 102 -1.50 -1.73 -2.10
N CYS A 103 -0.90 -0.69 -1.48
CA CYS A 103 -1.60 0.13 -0.49
C CYS A 103 -2.91 0.70 -1.05
N LEU A 104 -2.93 1.16 -2.30
CA LEU A 104 -4.15 1.67 -2.93
C LEU A 104 -5.22 0.60 -3.10
N LEU A 105 -4.82 -0.60 -3.54
CA LEU A 105 -5.73 -1.73 -3.74
C LEU A 105 -6.36 -2.18 -2.42
N GLN A 106 -5.54 -2.35 -1.40
CA GLN A 106 -5.93 -2.69 -0.03
C GLN A 106 -6.83 -1.60 0.60
N ARG A 107 -6.45 -0.33 0.47
CA ARG A 107 -7.33 0.77 0.89
C ARG A 107 -8.63 0.82 0.10
N ALA A 108 -8.70 0.29 -1.12
CA ALA A 108 -9.94 0.18 -1.87
C ALA A 108 -10.83 -0.92 -1.27
N ALA A 109 -10.26 -2.09 -0.96
CA ALA A 109 -10.93 -3.18 -0.28
C ALA A 109 -11.55 -2.73 1.06
N LEU A 110 -10.77 -2.08 1.92
CA LEU A 110 -11.27 -1.52 3.20
C LEU A 110 -12.42 -0.51 3.04
N THR A 111 -12.48 0.23 1.93
CA THR A 111 -13.59 1.19 1.71
C THR A 111 -14.94 0.49 1.63
N PHE A 112 -14.99 -0.78 1.19
CA PHE A 112 -16.23 -1.56 1.17
C PHE A 112 -16.70 -1.98 2.56
N LEU A 113 -15.81 -1.99 3.55
CA LEU A 113 -16.15 -2.32 4.94
C LEU A 113 -16.51 -1.09 5.78
N GLN A 114 -16.01 0.09 5.40
CA GLN A 114 -16.13 1.30 6.21
C GLN A 114 -17.49 2.00 6.08
N ASP A 115 -18.06 2.08 4.87
CA ASP A 115 -19.33 2.76 4.61
C ASP A 115 -19.96 2.30 3.29
N GLU A 116 -21.23 1.89 3.33
CA GLU A 116 -22.02 1.47 2.15
C GLU A 116 -22.60 2.66 1.35
N ASN A 117 -21.86 3.77 1.25
CA ASN A 117 -22.33 4.93 0.49
C ASN A 117 -21.68 5.01 -0.91
N MET A 118 -22.42 5.57 -1.86
CA MET A 118 -21.98 5.67 -3.27
C MET A 118 -20.67 6.44 -3.44
N VAL A 119 -20.39 7.39 -2.54
CA VAL A 119 -19.13 8.17 -2.56
C VAL A 119 -17.94 7.29 -2.19
N SER A 120 -18.07 6.42 -1.18
CA SER A 120 -17.06 5.44 -0.79
C SER A 120 -16.79 4.43 -1.91
N PHE A 121 -17.84 3.98 -2.61
CA PHE A 121 -17.72 3.10 -3.77
C PHE A 121 -16.91 3.76 -4.91
N ILE A 122 -17.24 5.01 -5.27
CA ILE A 122 -16.51 5.77 -6.30
C ILE A 122 -15.04 5.96 -5.90
N LYS A 123 -14.78 6.34 -4.64
CA LYS A 123 -13.41 6.48 -4.12
C LYS A 123 -12.64 5.16 -4.18
N GLY A 124 -13.30 4.04 -3.87
CA GLY A 124 -12.74 2.70 -4.02
C GLY A 124 -12.35 2.42 -5.47
N GLY A 125 -13.26 2.63 -6.42
CA GLY A 125 -13.01 2.42 -7.85
C GLY A 125 -11.85 3.24 -8.41
N ILE A 126 -11.71 4.51 -7.99
CA ILE A 126 -10.58 5.36 -8.38
C ILE A 126 -9.24 4.79 -7.87
N LYS A 127 -9.19 4.31 -6.62
CA LYS A 127 -7.97 3.69 -6.06
C LYS A 127 -7.57 2.43 -6.84
N VAL A 128 -8.54 1.57 -7.17
CA VAL A 128 -8.30 0.35 -7.98
C VAL A 128 -7.73 0.72 -9.35
N ARG A 129 -8.34 1.71 -10.03
CA ARG A 129 -7.85 2.20 -11.32
C ARG A 129 -6.41 2.70 -11.23
N ASN A 130 -6.09 3.51 -10.22
CA ASN A 130 -4.75 4.05 -10.05
C ASN A 130 -3.72 2.95 -9.77
N SER A 131 -4.06 1.98 -8.91
CA SER A 131 -3.24 0.79 -8.65
C SER A 131 -2.95 0.02 -9.96
N TYR A 132 -3.98 -0.25 -10.76
CA TYR A 132 -3.82 -0.91 -12.06
C TYR A 132 -2.94 -0.14 -13.05
N GLN A 133 -3.03 1.20 -13.07
CA GLN A 133 -2.18 2.02 -13.94
C GLN A 133 -0.71 1.90 -13.54
N THR A 134 -0.40 1.94 -12.24
CA THR A 134 0.96 1.75 -11.75
C THR A 134 1.51 0.36 -12.08
N TYR A 135 0.70 -0.69 -12.01
CA TYR A 135 1.15 -2.05 -12.39
C TYR A 135 1.38 -2.25 -13.88
N LYS A 136 0.75 -1.43 -14.73
CA LYS A 136 0.85 -1.54 -16.19
C LYS A 136 2.12 -0.87 -16.73
N GLU A 137 2.56 0.20 -16.08
CA GLU A 137 3.75 0.98 -16.43
C GLU A 137 5.04 0.19 -16.16
#